data_AF-A0A8C9YFM1-F1
#
_entry.id   AF-A0A8C9YFM1-F1
#
_cell.length_a   1.000
_cell.length_b   1.000
_cell.length_c   1.000
_cell.angle_alpha   90.00
_cell.angle_beta   90.00
_cell.angle_gamma   90.00
#
_symmetry.space_group_name_H-M   'P 1'
#
loop_
_entity.id
_entity.type
_entity.pdbx_description
1 polymer ?
#
loop_
_entity_poly.entity_id
_entity_poly.type
_entity_poly.pdbx_seq_one_letter_code
_entity_poly.pdbx_strand_id
1 'polypeptide(L)'
;MQTIARQLAEILLRGMCEQSYWSPLEDPPTVSPLDDPTRQGHTLTKNYSLSRRPRVYSGENLFCPQENTEEALLLLLISESMANRDAVLSRIPEHNNDRIISLQSASVVYDLLTIALGRRGQYEMLSECLERAMKFAFEEFHLWYQLALSLMAAGKSARAVKVLKECIRLKPDDPTIPLLAVKLCIGPLHWLDEGECFAKMVIDMGEKAAEFRAKGFLAIGLVYSLKATDGRSLFVCALSLSPTDHLAAFYLALQLAVSRQIPEALGYVRQALQLQGDDVHSLHLLALLLSAQKHYHDALNIIEMALSEYPENFNLLYTKVKLESMCRGPEDALLTCKHMLQIWKSFYNLTNPSDSGRGSSLLDRAIADRRQLNAMTLPDFSDPETGSVHATSIAASRVEQALSEVASSLQSSAPKHGPLHPWMTLAQIWLHAAEVYTGMSKPAEATACTQEASNLFPTSHNVLYMRGQIAELRGNIDEAKRWYEEALSINPTHVKTMQRLGLILHQLQRYSLSEKVLRDAVQVNSTAHDVWNSLGEVLQAQGNAAAATECFLTALELEASSPILPFTIIPRAL
;
A
#
# COMPACT_ATOMS: atom_id res chain seq x y z
N MET A 1 -43.97 7.11 -10.46
CA MET A 1 -43.24 6.36 -9.40
C MET A 1 -41.74 6.48 -9.64
N GLN A 2 -41.20 5.96 -10.74
CA GLN A 2 -39.77 6.02 -11.08
C GLN A 2 -39.18 7.45 -11.01
N THR A 3 -39.82 8.43 -11.64
CA THR A 3 -39.34 9.83 -11.67
C THR A 3 -39.32 10.49 -10.30
N ILE A 4 -40.34 10.24 -9.46
CA ILE A 4 -40.45 10.81 -8.11
C ILE A 4 -39.40 10.22 -7.18
N ALA A 5 -39.20 8.89 -7.23
CA ALA A 5 -38.17 8.21 -6.44
C ALA A 5 -36.77 8.76 -6.77
N ARG A 6 -36.47 8.95 -8.06
CA ARG A 6 -35.22 9.56 -8.52
C ARG A 6 -35.05 11.00 -8.02
N GLN A 7 -36.09 11.83 -8.13
CA GLN A 7 -36.03 13.23 -7.66
C GLN A 7 -35.82 13.33 -6.14
N LEU A 8 -36.48 12.46 -5.36
CA LEU A 8 -36.27 12.42 -3.92
C LEU A 8 -34.85 11.97 -3.57
N ALA A 9 -34.32 10.95 -4.25
CA ALA A 9 -32.92 10.54 -4.09
C ALA A 9 -31.94 11.68 -4.41
N GLU A 10 -32.22 12.49 -5.44
CA GLU A 10 -31.41 13.65 -5.79
C GLU A 10 -31.43 14.72 -4.68
N ILE A 11 -32.60 14.98 -4.09
CA ILE A 11 -32.74 15.89 -2.94
C ILE A 11 -31.98 15.35 -1.72
N LEU A 12 -32.10 14.07 -1.41
CA LEU A 12 -31.42 13.44 -0.28
C LEU A 12 -29.89 13.50 -0.40
N LEU A 13 -29.35 13.34 -1.61
CA LEU A 13 -27.90 13.32 -1.84
C LEU A 13 -27.25 14.70 -1.94
N ARG A 14 -27.98 15.71 -2.45
CA ARG A 14 -27.45 17.06 -2.71
C ARG A 14 -27.99 18.14 -1.80
N GLY A 15 -29.23 18.00 -1.32
CA GLY A 15 -29.97 19.02 -0.58
C GLY A 15 -30.06 18.77 0.92
N MET A 16 -29.70 17.59 1.41
CA MET A 16 -29.78 17.24 2.83
C MET A 16 -28.45 16.68 3.36
N CYS A 17 -28.15 16.98 4.62
CA CYS A 17 -27.07 16.35 5.38
C CYS A 17 -27.63 15.39 6.44
N GLU A 18 -26.76 14.57 7.04
CA GLU A 18 -27.14 13.57 8.07
C GLU A 18 -27.83 14.21 9.28
N GLN A 19 -27.46 15.44 9.66
CA GLN A 19 -28.07 16.16 10.78
C GLN A 19 -29.47 16.69 10.49
N SER A 20 -29.80 16.86 9.22
CA SER A 20 -31.09 17.40 8.76
C SER A 20 -32.07 16.30 8.34
N TYR A 21 -31.69 15.03 8.47
CA TYR A 21 -32.50 13.90 8.07
C TYR A 21 -33.48 13.48 9.16
N TRP A 22 -34.66 13.04 8.73
CA TRP A 22 -35.64 12.38 9.57
C TRP A 22 -36.19 11.18 8.82
N SER A 23 -36.50 10.10 9.54
CA SER A 23 -36.98 8.86 8.93
C SER A 23 -38.34 9.06 8.24
N PRO A 24 -38.67 8.32 7.16
CA PRO A 24 -39.97 8.39 6.49
C PRO A 24 -41.18 8.11 7.39
N LEU A 25 -40.98 7.43 8.52
CA LEU A 25 -42.01 7.13 9.53
C LEU A 25 -42.02 8.11 10.70
N GLU A 26 -41.02 8.98 10.80
CA GLU A 26 -40.92 10.02 11.84
C GLU A 26 -41.60 11.31 11.38
N ASP A 27 -42.07 12.07 12.36
CA ASP A 27 -42.59 13.41 12.09
C ASP A 27 -41.41 14.36 11.77
N PRO A 28 -41.56 15.25 10.77
CA PRO A 28 -40.52 16.20 10.40
C PRO A 28 -40.23 17.17 11.56
N PRO A 29 -39.00 17.72 11.64
CA PRO A 29 -38.64 18.66 12.68
C PRO A 29 -39.51 19.92 12.62
N THR A 30 -39.81 20.50 13.78
CA THR A 30 -40.64 21.71 13.89
C THR A 30 -39.97 22.97 13.37
N VAL A 31 -38.63 22.97 13.31
CA VAL A 31 -37.80 24.02 12.72
C VAL A 31 -36.72 23.32 11.90
N SER A 32 -36.74 23.50 10.58
CA SER A 32 -35.72 22.94 9.69
C SER A 32 -34.78 24.05 9.20
N PRO A 33 -33.46 23.79 9.14
CA PRO A 33 -32.54 24.71 8.47
C PRO A 33 -32.76 24.80 6.95
N LEU A 34 -33.62 23.94 6.38
CA LEU A 34 -34.04 23.97 4.98
C LEU A 34 -35.24 24.90 4.74
N ASP A 35 -35.85 25.43 5.80
CA ASP A 35 -36.99 26.34 5.71
C ASP A 35 -36.55 27.73 5.21
N ASP A 36 -37.37 28.33 4.33
CA ASP A 36 -37.12 29.67 3.81
C ASP A 36 -37.18 30.69 4.97
N PRO A 37 -36.09 31.44 5.26
CA PRO A 37 -36.03 32.35 6.40
C PRO A 37 -37.07 33.49 6.31
N THR A 38 -37.65 33.71 5.13
CA THR A 38 -38.72 34.69 4.90
C THR A 38 -40.13 34.16 5.20
N ARG A 39 -40.29 32.84 5.41
CA ARG A 39 -41.56 32.18 5.73
C ARG A 39 -41.54 31.60 7.14
N GLN A 40 -41.53 32.46 8.16
CA GLN A 40 -41.68 32.02 9.55
C GLN A 40 -43.09 31.46 9.78
N GLY A 41 -43.20 30.18 10.15
CA GLY A 41 -44.40 29.63 10.80
C GLY A 41 -45.16 28.49 10.10
N HIS A 42 -44.63 27.85 9.06
CA HIS A 42 -45.24 26.62 8.54
C HIS A 42 -44.75 25.41 9.33
N THR A 43 -45.50 24.99 10.35
CA THR A 43 -45.41 23.62 10.84
C THR A 43 -45.82 22.67 9.71
N LEU A 44 -44.98 21.67 9.40
CA LEU A 44 -45.28 20.58 8.46
C LEU A 44 -46.34 19.61 9.01
N THR A 45 -47.40 20.15 9.62
CA THR A 45 -48.54 19.40 10.13
C THR A 45 -49.61 19.27 9.04
N LYS A 46 -50.16 18.07 8.88
CA LYS A 46 -51.24 17.83 7.91
C LYS A 46 -52.49 18.63 8.31
N ASN A 47 -52.83 19.63 7.50
CA ASN A 47 -53.96 20.54 7.75
C ASN A 47 -55.36 19.94 7.52
N TYR A 48 -55.45 18.64 7.21
CA TYR A 48 -56.72 17.96 6.92
C TYR A 48 -56.65 16.46 7.21
N SER A 49 -57.79 15.85 7.51
CA SER A 49 -57.94 14.40 7.61
C SER A 49 -58.98 13.89 6.61
N LEU A 50 -58.59 12.96 5.76
CA LEU A 50 -59.48 12.32 4.79
C LEU A 50 -60.20 11.13 5.44
N SER A 51 -61.47 10.94 5.11
CA SER A 51 -62.30 9.82 5.57
C SER A 51 -61.80 8.45 5.07
N ARG A 52 -61.05 8.42 3.95
CA ARG A 52 -60.40 7.22 3.42
C ARG A 52 -59.02 7.57 2.87
N ARG A 53 -57.98 6.88 3.36
CA ARG A 53 -56.59 7.03 2.92
C ARG A 53 -56.21 5.92 1.93
N PRO A 54 -55.30 6.18 0.98
CA PRO A 54 -54.72 5.12 0.15
C PRO A 54 -53.99 4.10 1.03
N ARG A 55 -53.92 2.84 0.58
CA ARG A 55 -53.16 1.80 1.28
C ARG A 55 -51.67 2.12 1.19
N VAL A 56 -51.00 2.14 2.34
CA VAL A 56 -49.56 2.33 2.46
C VAL A 56 -48.92 0.98 2.75
N TYR A 57 -47.67 0.77 2.33
CA TYR A 57 -46.90 -0.41 2.72
C TYR A 57 -46.75 -0.43 4.24
N SER A 58 -47.24 -1.50 4.89
CA SER A 58 -47.27 -1.62 6.36
C SER A 58 -46.92 -3.04 6.79
N GLY A 59 -46.01 -3.18 7.75
CA GLY A 59 -45.60 -4.46 8.33
C GLY A 59 -44.40 -4.27 9.27
N GLU A 60 -44.34 -5.04 10.36
CA GLU A 60 -43.30 -4.89 11.41
C GLU A 60 -41.89 -5.23 10.92
N ASN A 61 -41.78 -6.05 9.88
CA ASN A 61 -40.49 -6.51 9.30
C ASN A 61 -40.10 -5.76 8.02
N LEU A 62 -40.74 -4.63 7.69
CA LEU A 62 -40.36 -3.83 6.53
C LEU A 62 -39.14 -2.97 6.85
N PHE A 63 -38.18 -2.92 5.91
CA PHE A 63 -37.03 -2.05 6.01
C PHE A 63 -37.46 -0.57 5.97
N CYS A 64 -36.97 0.21 6.94
CA CYS A 64 -37.15 1.65 6.99
C CYS A 64 -35.77 2.33 7.05
N PRO A 65 -35.42 3.18 6.08
CA PRO A 65 -34.15 3.88 6.07
C PRO A 65 -33.94 4.76 7.30
N GLN A 66 -32.73 4.70 7.88
CA GLN A 66 -32.35 5.48 9.06
C GLN A 66 -31.42 6.65 8.72
N GLU A 67 -30.84 6.67 7.53
CA GLU A 67 -29.99 7.76 7.04
C GLU A 67 -30.28 8.14 5.58
N ASN A 68 -29.84 9.34 5.18
CA ASN A 68 -30.06 9.88 3.84
C ASN A 68 -29.55 8.94 2.74
N THR A 69 -28.39 8.30 2.96
CA THR A 69 -27.77 7.44 1.96
C THR A 69 -28.54 6.13 1.81
N GLU A 70 -29.02 5.54 2.91
CA GLU A 70 -29.88 4.35 2.87
C GLU A 70 -31.17 4.62 2.10
N GLU A 71 -31.84 5.75 2.37
CA GLU A 71 -33.07 6.11 1.67
C GLU A 71 -32.79 6.39 0.19
N ALA A 72 -31.74 7.15 -0.11
CA ALA A 72 -31.33 7.42 -1.49
C ALA A 72 -31.01 6.12 -2.24
N LEU A 73 -30.28 5.18 -1.63
CA LEU A 73 -29.95 3.89 -2.25
C LEU A 73 -31.21 3.06 -2.50
N LEU A 74 -32.12 2.96 -1.52
CA LEU A 74 -33.39 2.26 -1.67
C LEU A 74 -34.20 2.82 -2.85
N LEU A 75 -34.34 4.15 -2.91
CA LEU A 75 -35.07 4.85 -3.97
C LEU A 75 -34.42 4.67 -5.34
N LEU A 76 -33.09 4.71 -5.40
CA LEU A 76 -32.34 4.51 -6.64
C LEU A 76 -32.44 3.07 -7.14
N LEU A 77 -32.39 2.06 -6.26
CA LEU A 77 -32.57 0.66 -6.61
C LEU A 77 -34.00 0.37 -7.10
N ILE A 78 -35.01 0.99 -6.47
CA ILE A 78 -36.39 0.94 -6.97
C ILE A 78 -36.46 1.56 -8.37
N SER A 79 -35.91 2.77 -8.55
CA SER A 79 -35.88 3.46 -9.84
C SER A 79 -35.15 2.66 -10.92
N GLU A 80 -34.02 2.04 -10.57
CA GLU A 80 -33.24 1.15 -11.43
C GLU A 80 -34.06 -0.07 -11.87
N SER A 81 -34.73 -0.74 -10.92
CA SER A 81 -35.54 -1.92 -11.21
C SER A 81 -36.71 -1.61 -12.15
N MET A 82 -37.28 -0.40 -12.06
CA MET A 82 -38.33 0.08 -12.96
C MET A 82 -37.76 0.44 -14.33
N ALA A 83 -36.65 1.18 -14.38
CA ALA A 83 -35.95 1.53 -15.63
C ALA A 83 -35.59 0.29 -16.45
N ASN A 84 -35.19 -0.79 -15.76
CA ASN A 84 -34.82 -2.05 -16.37
C ASN A 84 -35.99 -2.81 -17.03
N ARG A 85 -37.23 -2.58 -16.57
CA ARG A 85 -38.43 -3.22 -17.16
C ARG A 85 -38.86 -2.53 -18.44
N ASP A 86 -38.71 -1.22 -18.49
CA ASP A 86 -39.13 -0.38 -19.61
C ASP A 86 -38.02 -0.20 -20.67
N ALA A 87 -36.88 -0.88 -20.49
CA ALA A 87 -35.69 -0.77 -21.30
C ALA A 87 -35.86 -1.37 -22.71
N VAL A 88 -35.72 -0.54 -23.75
CA VAL A 88 -35.61 -1.03 -25.13
C VAL A 88 -34.16 -1.42 -25.45
N LEU A 89 -33.88 -2.72 -25.54
CA LEU A 89 -32.53 -3.26 -25.79
C LEU A 89 -32.27 -3.62 -27.27
N SER A 90 -33.25 -3.42 -28.15
CA SER A 90 -33.16 -3.80 -29.57
C SER A 90 -32.09 -2.99 -30.30
N ARG A 91 -31.21 -3.68 -31.04
CA ARG A 91 -30.12 -3.03 -31.80
C ARG A 91 -30.57 -2.48 -33.16
N ILE A 92 -31.84 -2.66 -33.52
CA ILE A 92 -32.39 -2.21 -34.81
C ILE A 92 -32.34 -0.67 -34.89
N PRO A 93 -31.92 -0.09 -36.04
CA PRO A 93 -31.82 1.37 -36.21
C PRO A 93 -33.11 2.15 -35.93
N GLU A 94 -34.27 1.53 -36.14
CA GLU A 94 -35.60 2.15 -35.94
C GLU A 94 -35.89 2.51 -34.48
N HIS A 95 -35.32 1.78 -33.52
CA HIS A 95 -35.49 2.02 -32.08
C HIS A 95 -34.43 2.95 -31.49
N ASN A 96 -33.66 3.67 -32.33
CA ASN A 96 -32.56 4.49 -31.83
C ASN A 96 -33.03 5.58 -30.84
N ASN A 97 -34.17 6.22 -31.12
CA ASN A 97 -34.73 7.25 -30.24
C ASN A 97 -35.19 6.67 -28.90
N ASP A 98 -35.83 5.52 -28.90
CA ASP A 98 -36.30 4.84 -27.68
C ASP A 98 -35.12 4.41 -26.78
N ARG A 99 -34.01 4.00 -27.41
CA ARG A 99 -32.76 3.70 -26.69
C ARG A 99 -32.16 4.93 -26.04
N ILE A 100 -32.14 6.07 -26.74
CA ILE A 100 -31.60 7.32 -26.19
C ILE A 100 -32.41 7.76 -24.97
N ILE A 101 -33.74 7.65 -25.03
CA ILE A 101 -34.63 7.98 -23.91
C ILE A 101 -34.40 7.01 -22.74
N SER A 102 -34.34 5.70 -23.03
CA SER A 102 -34.05 4.67 -22.02
C SER A 102 -32.70 4.92 -21.34
N LEU A 103 -31.68 5.23 -22.13
CA LEU A 103 -30.33 5.55 -21.66
C LEU A 103 -30.31 6.80 -20.78
N GLN A 104 -30.93 7.92 -21.20
CA GLN A 104 -30.99 9.15 -20.41
C GLN A 104 -31.70 8.94 -19.07
N SER A 105 -32.77 8.14 -19.05
CA SER A 105 -33.49 7.83 -17.82
C SER A 105 -32.67 6.97 -16.86
N ALA A 106 -31.88 6.03 -17.39
CA ALA A 106 -31.05 5.11 -16.61
C ALA A 106 -29.72 5.75 -16.18
N SER A 107 -29.08 6.55 -17.04
CA SER A 107 -27.77 7.15 -16.78
C SER A 107 -27.80 8.01 -15.53
N VAL A 108 -28.83 8.85 -15.35
CA VAL A 108 -28.99 9.69 -14.16
C VAL A 108 -29.12 8.85 -12.89
N VAL A 109 -29.80 7.69 -12.95
CA VAL A 109 -29.91 6.79 -11.80
C VAL A 109 -28.54 6.20 -11.46
N TYR A 110 -27.78 5.75 -12.45
CA TYR A 110 -26.44 5.20 -12.24
C TYR A 110 -25.41 6.27 -11.82
N ASP A 111 -25.55 7.51 -12.27
CA ASP A 111 -24.72 8.64 -11.80
C ASP A 111 -25.00 8.95 -10.33
N LEU A 112 -26.28 8.95 -9.91
CA LEU A 112 -26.65 9.13 -8.51
C LEU A 112 -26.19 7.95 -7.64
N LEU A 113 -26.26 6.71 -8.15
CA LEU A 113 -25.69 5.53 -7.48
C LEU A 113 -24.16 5.67 -7.34
N THR A 114 -23.48 6.19 -8.36
CA THR A 114 -22.04 6.47 -8.34
C THR A 114 -21.69 7.49 -7.26
N ILE A 115 -22.48 8.55 -7.12
CA ILE A 115 -22.30 9.55 -6.05
C ILE A 115 -22.55 8.92 -4.67
N ALA A 116 -23.65 8.19 -4.50
CA ALA A 116 -24.04 7.62 -3.21
C ALA A 116 -23.02 6.57 -2.72
N LEU A 117 -22.70 5.59 -3.57
CA LEU A 117 -21.77 4.51 -3.23
C LEU A 117 -20.32 5.00 -3.19
N GLY A 118 -19.94 5.89 -4.11
CA GLY A 118 -18.59 6.45 -4.18
C GLY A 118 -18.21 7.26 -2.95
N ARG A 119 -19.14 8.06 -2.39
CA ARG A 119 -18.91 8.83 -1.16
C ARG A 119 -18.76 7.96 0.10
N ARG A 120 -19.33 6.76 0.09
CA ARG A 120 -19.17 5.76 1.16
C ARG A 120 -18.04 4.76 0.90
N GLY A 121 -17.27 4.94 -0.17
CA GLY A 121 -16.15 4.05 -0.54
C GLY A 121 -16.59 2.65 -0.99
N GLN A 122 -17.87 2.44 -1.33
CA GLN A 122 -18.43 1.14 -1.70
C GLN A 122 -18.23 0.85 -3.19
N TYR A 123 -16.97 0.78 -3.63
CA TYR A 123 -16.61 0.64 -5.04
C TYR A 123 -16.91 -0.75 -5.61
N GLU A 124 -16.90 -1.81 -4.78
CA GLU A 124 -17.25 -3.16 -5.23
C GLU A 124 -18.71 -3.25 -5.67
N MET A 125 -19.64 -2.84 -4.81
CA MET A 125 -21.06 -2.76 -5.13
C MET A 125 -21.32 -1.81 -6.30
N LEU A 126 -20.62 -0.67 -6.34
CA LEU A 126 -20.72 0.27 -7.45
C LEU A 126 -20.32 -0.37 -8.78
N SER A 127 -19.22 -1.14 -8.81
CA SER A 127 -18.79 -1.84 -10.03
C SER A 127 -19.86 -2.81 -10.53
N GLU A 128 -20.54 -3.51 -9.63
CA GLU A 128 -21.64 -4.42 -9.99
C GLU A 128 -22.89 -3.67 -10.49
N CYS A 129 -23.22 -2.52 -9.89
CA CYS A 129 -24.28 -1.64 -10.38
C CYS A 129 -23.98 -1.16 -11.82
N LEU A 130 -22.76 -0.69 -12.07
CA LEU A 130 -22.36 -0.20 -13.39
C LEU A 130 -22.23 -1.32 -14.42
N GLU A 131 -21.84 -2.54 -14.01
CA GLU A 131 -21.90 -3.72 -14.89
C GLU A 131 -23.33 -4.04 -15.34
N ARG A 132 -24.31 -3.93 -14.43
CA ARG A 132 -25.73 -4.07 -14.78
C ARG A 132 -26.19 -2.96 -15.73
N ALA A 133 -25.62 -1.77 -15.63
CA ALA A 133 -25.89 -0.65 -16.53
C ALA A 133 -25.35 -0.90 -17.95
N MET A 134 -24.32 -1.73 -18.13
CA MET A 134 -23.68 -1.94 -19.44
C MET A 134 -24.61 -2.50 -20.52
N LYS A 135 -25.75 -3.09 -20.14
CA LYS A 135 -26.79 -3.47 -21.12
C LYS A 135 -27.38 -2.28 -21.89
N PHE A 136 -27.29 -1.07 -21.32
CA PHE A 136 -27.68 0.19 -21.95
C PHE A 136 -26.54 0.84 -22.74
N ALA A 137 -25.29 0.40 -22.54
CA ALA A 137 -24.11 1.01 -23.13
C ALA A 137 -23.95 0.60 -24.60
N PHE A 138 -24.41 1.45 -25.52
CA PHE A 138 -24.09 1.33 -26.94
C PHE A 138 -23.17 2.48 -27.35
N GLU A 139 -21.87 2.18 -27.52
CA GLU A 139 -20.81 3.15 -27.87
C GLU A 139 -20.76 4.41 -26.99
N GLU A 140 -21.32 4.34 -25.78
CA GLU A 140 -21.44 5.48 -24.86
C GLU A 140 -20.22 5.53 -23.94
N PHE A 141 -19.35 6.52 -24.14
CA PHE A 141 -18.07 6.62 -23.44
C PHE A 141 -18.21 6.77 -21.92
N HIS A 142 -19.16 7.56 -21.42
CA HIS A 142 -19.28 7.89 -20.00
C HIS A 142 -19.47 6.65 -19.14
N LEU A 143 -20.36 5.73 -19.50
CA LEU A 143 -20.67 4.54 -18.73
C LEU A 143 -19.52 3.53 -18.73
N TRP A 144 -18.85 3.35 -19.87
CA TRP A 144 -17.61 2.58 -19.96
C TRP A 144 -16.52 3.17 -19.05
N TYR A 145 -16.38 4.50 -19.03
CA TYR A 145 -15.39 5.19 -18.22
C TYR A 145 -15.69 5.12 -16.73
N GLN A 146 -16.94 5.35 -16.30
CA GLN A 146 -17.36 5.18 -14.90
C GLN A 146 -17.15 3.74 -14.43
N LEU A 147 -17.48 2.74 -15.26
CA LEU A 147 -17.21 1.35 -14.94
C LEU A 147 -15.71 1.10 -14.76
N ALA A 148 -14.87 1.60 -15.66
CA ALA A 148 -13.42 1.45 -15.56
C ALA A 148 -12.86 2.05 -14.26
N LEU A 149 -13.29 3.25 -13.89
CA LEU A 149 -12.89 3.92 -12.66
C LEU A 149 -13.39 3.19 -11.42
N SER A 150 -14.64 2.70 -11.41
CA SER A 150 -15.17 1.91 -10.29
C SER A 150 -14.43 0.59 -10.10
N LEU A 151 -14.09 -0.11 -11.19
CA LEU A 151 -13.30 -1.35 -11.15
C LEU A 151 -11.87 -1.09 -10.65
N MET A 152 -11.27 0.03 -11.04
CA MET A 152 -9.98 0.48 -10.54
C MET A 152 -10.02 0.74 -9.04
N ALA A 153 -11.01 1.50 -8.57
CA ALA A 153 -11.19 1.82 -7.15
C ALA A 153 -11.55 0.59 -6.31
N ALA A 154 -12.26 -0.38 -6.89
CA ALA A 154 -12.55 -1.68 -6.27
C ALA A 154 -11.36 -2.66 -6.26
N GLY A 155 -10.19 -2.28 -6.80
CA GLY A 155 -9.01 -3.15 -6.86
C GLY A 155 -9.07 -4.26 -7.90
N LYS A 156 -10.13 -4.32 -8.73
CA LYS A 156 -10.34 -5.30 -9.82
C LYS A 156 -9.49 -4.93 -11.06
N SER A 157 -8.19 -4.79 -10.86
CA SER A 157 -7.21 -4.20 -11.79
C SER A 157 -7.23 -4.83 -13.19
N ALA A 158 -7.23 -6.16 -13.30
CA ALA A 158 -7.19 -6.84 -14.59
C ALA A 158 -8.45 -6.59 -15.44
N ARG A 159 -9.62 -6.48 -14.81
CA ARG A 159 -10.88 -6.14 -15.49
C ARG A 159 -10.89 -4.67 -15.89
N ALA A 160 -10.43 -3.78 -14.99
CA ALA A 160 -10.31 -2.36 -15.28
C ALA A 160 -9.46 -2.09 -16.52
N VAL A 161 -8.31 -2.76 -16.70
CA VAL A 161 -7.47 -2.62 -17.91
C VAL A 161 -8.24 -3.01 -19.18
N LYS A 162 -9.05 -4.07 -19.16
CA LYS A 162 -9.85 -4.47 -20.33
C LYS A 162 -10.91 -3.42 -20.69
N VAL A 163 -11.60 -2.88 -19.69
CA VAL A 163 -12.60 -1.82 -19.89
C VAL A 163 -11.92 -0.53 -20.37
N LEU A 164 -10.73 -0.19 -19.85
CA LEU A 164 -9.93 0.95 -20.33
C LEU A 164 -9.50 0.79 -21.78
N LYS A 165 -9.19 -0.41 -22.27
CA LYS A 165 -8.92 -0.66 -23.71
C LYS A 165 -10.12 -0.26 -24.59
N GLU A 166 -11.35 -0.57 -24.14
CA GLU A 166 -12.56 -0.12 -24.84
C GLU A 166 -12.76 1.40 -24.74
N CYS A 167 -12.47 2.01 -23.58
CA CYS A 167 -12.51 3.47 -23.43
C CYS A 167 -11.53 4.17 -24.39
N ILE A 168 -10.32 3.62 -24.57
CA ILE A 168 -9.32 4.12 -25.52
C ILE A 168 -9.84 4.01 -26.97
N ARG A 169 -10.50 2.89 -27.31
CA ARG A 169 -11.12 2.70 -28.63
C ARG A 169 -12.21 3.73 -28.91
N LEU A 170 -13.02 4.05 -27.90
CA LEU A 170 -14.13 5.01 -28.00
C LEU A 170 -13.64 6.47 -28.05
N LYS A 171 -12.60 6.81 -27.30
CA LYS A 171 -12.06 8.18 -27.21
C LYS A 171 -10.53 8.16 -27.27
N PRO A 172 -9.94 8.04 -28.48
CA PRO A 172 -8.49 7.92 -28.65
C PRO A 172 -7.72 9.21 -28.36
N ASP A 173 -8.40 10.36 -28.31
CA ASP A 173 -7.75 11.67 -28.05
C ASP A 173 -7.42 11.92 -26.56
N ASP A 174 -7.88 11.09 -25.63
CA ASP A 174 -7.71 11.32 -24.19
C ASP A 174 -6.47 10.58 -23.63
N PRO A 175 -5.39 11.29 -23.25
CA PRO A 175 -4.16 10.66 -22.74
C PRO A 175 -4.32 10.10 -21.33
N THR A 176 -5.36 10.48 -20.58
CA THR A 176 -5.57 10.06 -19.19
C THR A 176 -5.89 8.56 -19.12
N ILE A 177 -6.68 8.06 -20.07
CA ILE A 177 -7.15 6.68 -20.09
C ILE A 177 -5.99 5.67 -20.24
N PRO A 178 -5.10 5.80 -21.23
CA PRO A 178 -3.92 4.93 -21.31
C PRO A 178 -2.96 5.13 -20.12
N LEU A 179 -2.79 6.34 -19.57
CA LEU A 179 -1.98 6.55 -18.36
C LEU A 179 -2.52 5.78 -17.14
N LEU A 180 -3.84 5.80 -16.93
CA LEU A 180 -4.51 5.00 -15.92
C LEU A 180 -4.30 3.50 -16.14
N ALA A 181 -4.30 3.05 -17.41
CA ALA A 181 -3.98 1.66 -17.75
C ALA A 181 -2.52 1.32 -17.44
N VAL A 182 -1.56 2.22 -17.72
CA VAL A 182 -0.15 2.02 -17.35
C VAL A 182 -0.02 1.86 -15.84
N LYS A 183 -0.63 2.75 -15.04
CA LYS A 183 -0.61 2.68 -13.57
C LYS A 183 -1.04 1.30 -13.04
N LEU A 184 -2.11 0.73 -13.59
CA LEU A 184 -2.58 -0.61 -13.24
C LEU A 184 -1.62 -1.72 -13.69
N CYS A 185 -1.04 -1.57 -14.88
CA CYS A 185 -0.11 -2.55 -15.45
C CYS A 185 1.21 -2.61 -14.66
N ILE A 186 1.80 -1.47 -14.30
CA ILE A 186 3.07 -1.42 -13.57
C ILE A 186 2.93 -1.71 -12.08
N GLY A 187 1.77 -1.39 -11.48
CA GLY A 187 1.50 -1.60 -10.06
C GLY A 187 1.10 -3.03 -9.74
N PRO A 188 -0.19 -3.31 -9.49
CA PRO A 188 -0.62 -4.61 -8.97
C PRO A 188 -0.53 -5.77 -9.97
N LEU A 189 -0.62 -5.52 -11.28
CA LEU A 189 -0.67 -6.60 -12.29
C LEU A 189 0.71 -7.07 -12.78
N HIS A 190 1.71 -6.21 -12.70
CA HIS A 190 3.04 -6.44 -13.25
C HIS A 190 3.05 -6.82 -14.75
N TRP A 191 2.10 -6.29 -15.54
CA TRP A 191 2.03 -6.47 -16.99
C TRP A 191 2.89 -5.43 -17.72
N LEU A 192 4.21 -5.56 -17.58
CA LEU A 192 5.16 -4.54 -18.04
C LEU A 192 5.13 -4.30 -19.56
N ASP A 193 4.88 -5.32 -20.36
CA ASP A 193 4.80 -5.20 -21.83
C ASP A 193 3.56 -4.42 -22.30
N GLU A 194 2.42 -4.67 -21.66
CA GLU A 194 1.17 -3.92 -21.91
C GLU A 194 1.32 -2.47 -21.42
N GLY A 195 1.95 -2.28 -20.25
CA GLY A 195 2.29 -0.95 -19.73
C GLY A 195 3.18 -0.15 -20.68
N GLU A 196 4.17 -0.79 -21.31
CA GLU A 196 5.00 -0.16 -22.35
C GLU A 196 4.17 0.30 -23.55
N CYS A 197 3.26 -0.55 -24.03
CA CYS A 197 2.40 -0.22 -25.17
C CYS A 197 1.53 1.00 -24.86
N PHE A 198 0.86 1.02 -23.71
CA PHE A 198 0.04 2.17 -23.31
C PHE A 198 0.86 3.45 -23.10
N ALA A 199 2.07 3.35 -22.54
CA ALA A 199 2.93 4.52 -22.36
C ALA A 199 3.39 5.11 -23.71
N LYS A 200 3.73 4.25 -24.69
CA LYS A 200 4.05 4.70 -26.06
C LYS A 200 2.86 5.38 -26.73
N MET A 201 1.65 4.86 -26.55
CA MET A 201 0.44 5.51 -27.07
C MET A 201 0.29 6.95 -26.58
N VAL A 202 0.59 7.23 -25.30
CA VAL A 202 0.56 8.60 -24.74
C VAL A 202 1.60 9.50 -25.39
N ILE A 203 2.80 8.99 -25.67
CA ILE A 203 3.88 9.74 -26.31
C ILE A 203 3.53 10.07 -27.77
N ASP A 204 2.89 9.14 -28.47
CA ASP A 204 2.53 9.25 -29.89
C ASP A 204 1.35 10.21 -30.16
N MET A 205 0.58 10.60 -29.12
CA MET A 205 -0.53 11.57 -29.23
C MET A 205 -0.08 13.01 -29.60
N GLY A 206 1.22 13.32 -29.56
CA GLY A 206 1.79 14.57 -30.10
C GLY A 206 1.44 15.84 -29.32
N GLU A 207 1.30 16.98 -30.02
CA GLU A 207 1.16 18.33 -29.43
C GLU A 207 -0.15 18.54 -28.64
N LYS A 208 -1.20 17.75 -28.93
CA LYS A 208 -2.50 17.83 -28.21
C LYS A 208 -2.38 17.52 -26.72
N ALA A 209 -1.29 16.86 -26.31
CA ALA A 209 -1.08 16.32 -24.98
C ALA A 209 0.29 16.72 -24.42
N ALA A 210 0.76 17.94 -24.67
CA ALA A 210 2.13 18.38 -24.33
C ALA A 210 2.52 18.12 -22.86
N GLU A 211 1.64 18.44 -21.90
CA GLU A 211 1.88 18.17 -20.47
C GLU A 211 1.86 16.67 -20.14
N PHE A 212 0.98 15.91 -20.79
CA PHE A 212 0.87 14.46 -20.60
C PHE A 212 1.99 13.69 -21.31
N ARG A 213 2.66 14.29 -22.28
CA ARG A 213 3.81 13.71 -22.96
C ARG A 213 4.96 13.50 -21.99
N ALA A 214 5.20 14.46 -21.09
CA ALA A 214 6.17 14.30 -20.00
C ALA A 214 5.80 13.10 -19.10
N LYS A 215 4.52 12.96 -18.74
CA LYS A 215 4.01 11.80 -17.99
C LYS A 215 4.11 10.49 -18.76
N GLY A 216 3.96 10.52 -20.09
CA GLY A 216 4.20 9.37 -20.97
C GLY A 216 5.66 8.91 -20.91
N PHE A 217 6.61 9.84 -21.01
CA PHE A 217 8.05 9.56 -20.84
C PHE A 217 8.41 9.04 -19.45
N LEU A 218 7.80 9.61 -18.40
CA LEU A 218 7.93 9.12 -17.03
C LEU A 218 7.41 7.68 -16.90
N ALA A 219 6.22 7.41 -17.45
CA ALA A 219 5.57 6.11 -17.42
C ALA A 219 6.41 5.02 -18.11
N ILE A 220 6.93 5.28 -19.31
CA ILE A 220 7.81 4.33 -20.00
C ILE A 220 9.16 4.17 -19.28
N GLY A 221 9.71 5.23 -18.69
CA GLY A 221 10.91 5.17 -17.86
C GLY A 221 10.74 4.24 -16.65
N LEU A 222 9.57 4.31 -15.98
CA LEU A 222 9.22 3.41 -14.88
C LEU A 222 9.10 1.95 -15.33
N VAL A 223 8.45 1.70 -16.48
CA VAL A 223 8.39 0.36 -17.07
C VAL A 223 9.79 -0.19 -17.33
N TYR A 224 10.69 0.63 -17.88
CA TYR A 224 12.05 0.21 -18.22
C TYR A 224 12.88 -0.04 -16.95
N SER A 225 12.71 0.79 -15.93
CA SER A 225 13.30 0.59 -14.60
C SER A 225 12.82 -0.72 -13.96
N LEU A 226 11.54 -1.07 -14.09
CA LEU A 226 10.99 -2.34 -13.60
C LEU A 226 11.48 -3.56 -14.41
N LYS A 227 11.71 -3.40 -15.71
CA LYS A 227 12.34 -4.41 -16.58
C LYS A 227 13.86 -4.55 -16.38
N ALA A 228 14.46 -3.78 -15.47
CA ALA A 228 15.92 -3.68 -15.28
C ALA A 228 16.69 -3.26 -16.56
N THR A 229 16.05 -2.44 -17.40
CA THR A 229 16.63 -1.83 -18.60
C THR A 229 16.97 -0.36 -18.34
N ASP A 230 17.95 0.20 -19.06
CA ASP A 230 18.35 1.60 -18.86
C ASP A 230 17.27 2.57 -19.38
N GLY A 231 16.51 3.14 -18.46
CA GLY A 231 15.46 4.15 -18.73
C GLY A 231 15.90 5.60 -18.48
N ARG A 232 17.20 5.87 -18.23
CA ARG A 232 17.68 7.21 -17.82
C ARG A 232 17.33 8.30 -18.84
N SER A 233 17.52 8.03 -20.13
CA SER A 233 17.21 8.99 -21.20
C SER A 233 15.74 9.42 -21.21
N LEU A 234 14.84 8.51 -20.85
CA LEU A 234 13.40 8.76 -20.82
C LEU A 234 13.03 9.70 -19.65
N PHE A 235 13.64 9.51 -18.48
CA PHE A 235 13.44 10.41 -17.35
C PHE A 235 14.02 11.81 -17.59
N VAL A 236 15.18 11.90 -18.24
CA VAL A 236 15.75 13.19 -18.68
C VAL A 236 14.82 13.89 -19.67
N CYS A 237 14.24 13.16 -20.62
CA CYS A 237 13.25 13.72 -21.54
C CYS A 237 12.01 14.23 -20.79
N ALA A 238 11.47 13.45 -19.85
CA ALA A 238 10.33 13.86 -19.03
C ALA A 238 10.61 15.17 -18.27
N LEU A 239 11.78 15.28 -17.63
CA LEU A 239 12.19 16.47 -16.90
C LEU A 239 12.42 17.68 -17.82
N SER A 240 12.96 17.47 -19.02
CA SER A 240 13.15 18.55 -20.01
C SER A 240 11.83 19.14 -20.51
N LEU A 241 10.79 18.31 -20.60
CA LEU A 241 9.45 18.72 -21.03
C LEU A 241 8.66 19.37 -19.89
N SER A 242 8.87 18.91 -18.66
CA SER A 242 8.20 19.44 -17.47
C SER A 242 9.19 19.64 -16.30
N PRO A 243 9.91 20.78 -16.27
CA PRO A 243 10.91 21.06 -15.22
C PRO A 243 10.31 21.24 -13.82
N THR A 244 9.00 21.49 -13.74
CA THR A 244 8.25 21.68 -12.49
C THR A 244 7.74 20.37 -11.89
N ASP A 245 7.87 19.24 -12.60
CA ASP A 245 7.41 17.94 -12.11
C ASP A 245 8.44 17.32 -11.17
N HIS A 246 8.12 17.31 -9.88
CA HIS A 246 8.97 16.70 -8.85
C HIS A 246 9.13 15.19 -9.06
N LEU A 247 8.13 14.49 -9.61
CA LEU A 247 8.18 13.04 -9.84
C LEU A 247 9.21 12.69 -10.90
N ALA A 248 9.34 13.51 -11.95
CA ALA A 248 10.35 13.31 -12.99
C ALA A 248 11.77 13.44 -12.43
N ALA A 249 12.05 14.47 -11.63
CA ALA A 249 13.32 14.64 -10.94
C ALA A 249 13.59 13.50 -9.95
N PHE A 250 12.58 13.13 -9.15
CA PHE A 250 12.66 12.06 -8.17
C PHE A 250 13.00 10.71 -8.82
N TYR A 251 12.28 10.30 -9.86
CA TYR A 251 12.52 9.01 -10.52
C TYR A 251 13.83 8.97 -11.31
N LEU A 252 14.26 10.11 -11.90
CA LEU A 252 15.61 10.22 -12.45
C LEU A 252 16.66 9.99 -11.36
N ALA A 253 16.49 10.64 -10.21
CA ALA A 253 17.40 10.47 -9.07
C ALA A 253 17.42 9.03 -8.55
N LEU A 254 16.25 8.38 -8.45
CA LEU A 254 16.13 6.99 -8.05
C LEU A 254 16.85 6.06 -9.04
N GLN A 255 16.70 6.28 -10.34
CA GLN A 255 17.36 5.48 -11.36
C GLN A 255 18.88 5.65 -11.33
N LEU A 256 19.37 6.88 -11.10
CA LEU A 256 20.80 7.15 -10.91
C LEU A 256 21.33 6.50 -9.62
N ALA A 257 20.55 6.50 -8.55
CA ALA A 257 20.88 5.83 -7.29
C ALA A 257 21.02 4.32 -7.48
N VAL A 258 20.07 3.68 -8.19
CA VAL A 258 20.12 2.26 -8.56
C VAL A 258 21.36 1.96 -9.42
N SER A 259 21.75 2.90 -10.29
CA SER A 259 22.97 2.82 -11.12
C SER A 259 24.26 3.21 -10.38
N ARG A 260 24.21 3.41 -9.05
CA ARG A 260 25.34 3.78 -8.17
C ARG A 260 25.99 5.15 -8.46
N GLN A 261 25.32 6.02 -9.22
CA GLN A 261 25.75 7.41 -9.48
C GLN A 261 25.28 8.33 -8.34
N ILE A 262 25.84 8.14 -7.14
CA ILE A 262 25.39 8.78 -5.89
C ILE A 262 25.43 10.33 -5.95
N PRO A 263 26.50 10.99 -6.45
CA PRO A 263 26.56 12.46 -6.45
C PRO A 263 25.52 13.11 -7.36
N GLU A 264 25.29 12.54 -8.55
CA GLU A 264 24.28 13.03 -9.50
C GLU A 264 22.88 12.81 -8.95
N ALA A 265 22.62 11.65 -8.36
CA ALA A 265 21.35 11.34 -7.70
C ALA A 265 21.04 12.36 -6.58
N LEU A 266 22.03 12.72 -5.75
CA LEU A 266 21.84 13.74 -4.71
C LEU A 266 21.46 15.12 -5.28
N GLY A 267 22.03 15.49 -6.43
CA GLY A 267 21.66 16.72 -7.13
C GLY A 267 20.19 16.75 -7.51
N TYR A 268 19.70 15.68 -8.15
CA TYR A 268 18.30 15.58 -8.59
C TYR A 268 17.31 15.37 -7.44
N VAL A 269 17.67 14.64 -6.37
CA VAL A 269 16.81 14.56 -5.16
C VAL A 269 16.64 15.93 -4.53
N ARG A 270 17.71 16.72 -4.42
CA ARG A 270 17.60 18.09 -3.90
C ARG A 270 16.73 18.97 -4.79
N GLN A 271 16.81 18.81 -6.11
CA GLN A 271 15.90 19.48 -7.04
C GLN A 271 14.45 19.04 -6.81
N ALA A 272 14.18 17.75 -6.64
CA ALA A 272 12.83 17.25 -6.34
C ALA A 272 12.29 17.84 -5.01
N LEU A 273 13.12 17.90 -3.97
CA LEU A 273 12.77 18.50 -2.68
C LEU A 273 12.60 20.03 -2.74
N GLN A 274 13.29 20.73 -3.66
CA GLN A 274 13.05 22.15 -3.92
C GLN A 274 11.68 22.40 -4.55
N LEU A 275 11.19 21.46 -5.37
CA LEU A 275 9.86 21.52 -5.96
C LEU A 275 8.78 21.11 -4.94
N GLN A 276 9.02 20.05 -4.17
CA GLN A 276 8.16 19.59 -3.09
C GLN A 276 8.97 19.16 -1.86
N GLY A 277 9.03 20.02 -0.84
CA GLY A 277 9.80 19.78 0.38
C GLY A 277 9.29 18.62 1.24
N ASP A 278 7.99 18.35 1.17
CA ASP A 278 7.31 17.41 2.08
C ASP A 278 7.13 16.01 1.45
N ASP A 279 7.68 15.74 0.27
CA ASP A 279 7.51 14.44 -0.38
C ASP A 279 8.24 13.31 0.38
N VAL A 280 7.47 12.34 0.84
CA VAL A 280 7.95 11.22 1.66
C VAL A 280 9.01 10.38 0.94
N HIS A 281 8.85 10.17 -0.38
CA HIS A 281 9.75 9.33 -1.16
C HIS A 281 11.08 10.04 -1.43
N SER A 282 11.03 11.35 -1.73
CA SER A 282 12.23 12.17 -1.91
C SER A 282 13.05 12.30 -0.63
N LEU A 283 12.41 12.48 0.53
CA LEU A 283 13.09 12.47 1.83
C LEU A 283 13.70 11.10 2.15
N HIS A 284 12.97 10.03 1.87
CA HIS A 284 13.47 8.66 2.05
C HIS A 284 14.69 8.40 1.16
N LEU A 285 14.63 8.77 -0.12
CA LEU A 285 15.75 8.59 -1.05
C LEU A 285 16.96 9.44 -0.64
N LEU A 286 16.75 10.67 -0.16
CA LEU A 286 17.84 11.49 0.38
C LEU A 286 18.55 10.79 1.53
N ALA A 287 17.80 10.24 2.50
CA ALA A 287 18.38 9.49 3.61
C ALA A 287 19.14 8.25 3.12
N LEU A 288 18.61 7.50 2.15
CA LEU A 288 19.30 6.35 1.58
C LEU A 288 20.59 6.76 0.85
N LEU A 289 20.61 7.87 0.11
CA LEU A 289 21.80 8.38 -0.56
C LEU A 289 22.88 8.85 0.43
N LEU A 290 22.47 9.54 1.51
CA LEU A 290 23.38 9.91 2.61
C LEU A 290 23.94 8.68 3.30
N SER A 291 23.12 7.65 3.53
CA SER A 291 23.58 6.36 4.07
C SER A 291 24.57 5.66 3.13
N ALA A 292 24.41 5.81 1.82
CA ALA A 292 25.35 5.27 0.84
C ALA A 292 26.73 5.94 0.94
N GLN A 293 26.76 7.23 1.26
CA GLN A 293 27.99 7.98 1.56
C GLN A 293 28.53 7.75 2.99
N LYS A 294 27.93 6.85 3.76
CA LYS A 294 28.26 6.58 5.18
C LYS A 294 28.01 7.75 6.13
N HIS A 295 27.22 8.74 5.70
CA HIS A 295 26.72 9.83 6.55
C HIS A 295 25.53 9.35 7.40
N TYR A 296 25.83 8.43 8.32
CA TYR A 296 24.98 7.83 9.35
C TYR A 296 23.96 8.77 10.00
N HIS A 297 24.53 9.75 10.70
CA HIS A 297 23.77 10.66 11.55
C HIS A 297 22.89 11.62 10.74
N ASP A 298 23.38 12.12 9.61
CA ASP A 298 22.60 13.01 8.75
C ASP A 298 21.42 12.26 8.12
N ALA A 299 21.64 11.02 7.66
CA ALA A 299 20.56 10.17 7.16
C ALA A 299 19.49 9.92 8.22
N LEU A 300 19.90 9.66 9.48
CA LEU A 300 18.97 9.44 10.58
C LEU A 300 18.16 10.72 10.91
N ASN A 301 18.79 11.89 10.90
CA ASN A 301 18.11 13.16 11.11
C ASN A 301 17.04 13.43 10.04
N ILE A 302 17.34 13.13 8.76
CA ILE A 302 16.36 13.26 7.67
C ILE A 302 15.18 12.29 7.86
N ILE A 303 15.44 11.06 8.31
CA ILE A 303 14.37 10.09 8.61
C ILE A 303 13.53 10.54 9.81
N GLU A 304 14.15 11.07 10.88
CA GLU A 304 13.43 11.60 12.03
C GLU A 304 12.55 12.80 11.65
N MET A 305 13.04 13.68 10.78
CA MET A 305 12.25 14.78 10.20
C MET A 305 11.09 14.24 9.35
N ALA A 306 11.34 13.29 8.45
CA ALA A 306 10.28 12.69 7.63
C ALA A 306 9.21 11.97 8.48
N LEU A 307 9.61 11.32 9.58
CA LEU A 307 8.69 10.67 10.51
C LEU A 307 7.90 11.66 11.38
N SER A 308 8.34 12.91 11.52
CA SER A 308 7.55 13.94 12.21
C SER A 308 6.29 14.32 11.43
N GLU A 309 6.37 14.31 10.09
CA GLU A 309 5.24 14.53 9.18
C GLU A 309 4.48 13.22 8.87
N TYR A 310 5.21 12.10 8.78
CA TYR A 310 4.67 10.78 8.42
C TYR A 310 4.97 9.71 9.50
N PRO A 311 4.39 9.82 10.71
CA PRO A 311 4.71 8.94 11.84
C PRO A 311 4.37 7.47 11.61
N GLU A 312 3.45 7.19 10.69
CA GLU A 312 2.86 5.87 10.45
C GLU A 312 3.50 5.13 9.26
N ASN A 313 4.52 5.72 8.61
CA ASN A 313 5.15 5.12 7.45
C ASN A 313 6.15 4.03 7.84
N PHE A 314 5.75 2.77 7.68
CA PHE A 314 6.59 1.62 8.01
C PHE A 314 7.89 1.54 7.19
N ASN A 315 7.94 2.01 5.94
CA ASN A 315 9.18 1.98 5.14
C ASN A 315 10.25 2.93 5.71
N LEU A 316 9.83 4.10 6.20
CA LEU A 316 10.71 5.02 6.93
C LEU A 316 11.17 4.40 8.26
N LEU A 317 10.25 3.77 9.01
CA LEU A 317 10.58 3.11 10.27
C LEU A 317 11.55 1.93 10.08
N TYR A 318 11.39 1.11 9.03
CA TYR A 318 12.36 0.06 8.69
C TYR A 318 13.76 0.63 8.44
N THR A 319 13.82 1.77 7.74
CA THR A 319 15.09 2.46 7.47
C THR A 319 15.67 3.04 8.75
N LYS A 320 14.83 3.60 9.63
CA LYS A 320 15.22 4.08 10.96
C LYS A 320 15.86 2.97 11.80
N VAL A 321 15.21 1.81 11.93
CA VAL A 321 15.73 0.66 12.68
C VAL A 321 17.14 0.28 12.19
N LYS A 322 17.36 0.31 10.87
CA LYS A 322 18.65 -0.01 10.28
C LYS A 322 19.71 1.05 10.54
N LEU A 323 19.37 2.32 10.42
CA LEU A 323 20.29 3.43 10.72
C LEU A 323 20.66 3.47 12.21
N GLU A 324 19.69 3.26 13.11
CA GLU A 324 19.92 3.18 14.55
C GLU A 324 20.85 2.03 14.92
N SER A 325 20.68 0.86 14.28
CA SER A 325 21.56 -0.29 14.46
C SER A 325 23.03 0.03 14.10
N MET A 326 23.26 0.94 13.15
CA MET A 326 24.62 1.35 12.72
C MET A 326 25.20 2.48 13.55
N CYS A 327 24.39 3.45 14.00
CA CYS A 327 24.87 4.71 14.56
C CYS A 327 24.62 4.94 16.06
N ARG A 328 23.55 4.35 16.62
CA ARG A 328 23.20 4.53 18.04
C ARG A 328 23.38 3.25 18.86
N GLY A 329 23.06 2.11 18.27
CA GLY A 329 23.16 0.80 18.88
C GLY A 329 21.87 -0.02 18.74
N PRO A 330 21.91 -1.31 19.14
CA PRO A 330 20.79 -2.23 18.96
C PRO A 330 19.60 -1.94 19.89
N GLU A 331 19.81 -1.29 21.05
CA GLU A 331 18.74 -0.98 22.00
C GLU A 331 17.72 0.01 21.41
N ASP A 332 18.20 1.09 20.78
CA ASP A 332 17.35 2.09 20.12
C ASP A 332 16.58 1.48 18.94
N ALA A 333 17.25 0.63 18.15
CA ALA A 333 16.61 -0.08 17.05
C ALA A 333 15.45 -0.98 17.53
N LEU A 334 15.60 -1.66 18.67
CA LEU A 334 14.53 -2.46 19.29
C LEU A 334 13.41 -1.59 19.87
N LEU A 335 13.73 -0.41 20.41
CA LEU A 335 12.72 0.58 20.82
C LEU A 335 11.87 1.04 19.64
N THR A 336 12.49 1.29 18.49
CA THR A 336 11.76 1.62 17.25
C THR A 336 10.91 0.43 16.79
N CYS A 337 11.41 -0.81 16.86
CA CYS A 337 10.60 -2.01 16.56
C CYS A 337 9.37 -2.12 17.47
N LYS A 338 9.53 -1.87 18.78
CA LYS A 338 8.42 -1.81 19.74
C LYS A 338 7.41 -0.73 19.36
N HIS A 339 7.88 0.45 18.99
CA HIS A 339 7.01 1.54 18.53
C HIS A 339 6.22 1.14 17.28
N MET A 340 6.85 0.47 16.32
CA MET A 340 6.17 -0.06 15.13
C MET A 340 5.06 -1.07 15.47
N LEU A 341 5.28 -1.94 16.46
CA LEU A 341 4.24 -2.86 16.93
C LEU A 341 3.05 -2.11 17.58
N GLN A 342 3.32 -1.03 18.31
CA GLN A 342 2.26 -0.18 18.90
C GLN A 342 1.45 0.53 17.82
N ILE A 343 2.12 1.10 16.81
CA ILE A 343 1.48 1.69 15.62
C ILE A 343 0.60 0.63 14.96
N TRP A 344 1.15 -0.54 14.63
CA TRP A 344 0.39 -1.63 14.02
C TRP A 344 -0.85 -2.01 14.84
N LYS A 345 -0.69 -2.18 16.15
CA LYS A 345 -1.80 -2.51 17.05
C LYS A 345 -2.89 -1.44 17.02
N SER A 346 -2.53 -0.16 16.98
CA SER A 346 -3.49 0.95 16.91
C SER A 346 -4.33 0.95 15.63
N PHE A 347 -3.74 0.56 14.49
CA PHE A 347 -4.44 0.53 13.19
C PHE A 347 -5.39 -0.66 13.06
N TYR A 348 -4.96 -1.84 13.49
CA TYR A 348 -5.63 -3.08 13.10
C TYR A 348 -6.48 -3.70 14.21
N ASN A 349 -6.30 -3.33 15.49
CA ASN A 349 -7.13 -3.86 16.60
C ASN A 349 -8.52 -3.20 16.74
N LEU A 350 -8.87 -2.20 15.93
CA LEU A 350 -10.23 -1.64 15.86
C LEU A 350 -11.17 -2.45 14.94
N THR A 351 -10.69 -3.54 14.34
CA THR A 351 -11.49 -4.41 13.46
C THR A 351 -11.89 -5.72 14.15
N ASN A 352 -12.56 -5.64 15.30
CA ASN A 352 -13.40 -6.75 15.75
C ASN A 352 -14.72 -6.69 14.98
N PRO A 353 -15.03 -7.62 14.05
CA PRO A 353 -16.26 -7.56 13.25
C PRO A 353 -17.52 -7.82 14.07
N SER A 354 -17.38 -8.29 15.33
CA SER A 354 -18.50 -8.58 16.22
C SER A 354 -19.17 -7.34 16.82
N ASP A 355 -18.65 -6.14 16.56
CA ASP A 355 -19.25 -4.88 17.02
C ASP A 355 -19.69 -3.97 15.84
N SER A 356 -19.88 -4.57 14.66
CA SER A 356 -20.40 -3.92 13.44
C SER A 356 -21.89 -3.51 13.53
N GLY A 357 -22.37 -3.19 14.74
CA GLY A 357 -23.72 -2.70 15.02
C GLY A 357 -23.80 -1.26 15.53
N ARG A 358 -22.68 -0.54 15.72
CA ARG A 358 -22.72 0.89 16.06
C ARG A 358 -21.78 1.71 15.20
N GLY A 359 -22.37 2.70 14.54
CA GLY A 359 -21.77 3.53 13.51
C GLY A 359 -20.42 4.12 13.91
N SER A 360 -19.45 3.91 13.03
CA SER A 360 -18.19 4.64 13.05
C SER A 360 -18.46 6.09 12.65
N SER A 361 -18.67 6.95 13.64
CA SER A 361 -18.50 8.39 13.47
C SER A 361 -17.08 8.76 13.90
N LEU A 362 -16.40 9.55 13.08
CA LEU A 362 -15.03 10.04 13.30
C LEU A 362 -14.86 10.87 14.61
N LEU A 363 -15.93 11.15 15.35
CA LEU A 363 -15.91 11.91 16.60
C LEU A 363 -15.68 11.08 17.87
N ASP A 364 -15.88 9.75 17.86
CA ASP A 364 -15.66 8.94 19.07
C ASP A 364 -14.18 8.70 19.40
N ARG A 365 -13.27 9.14 18.51
CA ARG A 365 -11.82 9.10 18.73
C ARG A 365 -11.36 9.99 19.90
N ALA A 366 -12.19 10.91 20.38
CA ALA A 366 -11.82 11.85 21.45
C ALA A 366 -12.34 11.49 22.85
N ILE A 367 -13.35 10.60 22.98
CA ILE A 367 -14.02 10.35 24.27
C ILE A 367 -13.61 9.00 24.90
N ALA A 368 -13.17 8.03 24.10
CA ALA A 368 -12.68 6.74 24.61
C ALA A 368 -11.34 6.84 25.36
N ASP A 369 -10.54 7.88 25.09
CA ASP A 369 -9.19 8.05 25.64
C ASP A 369 -9.15 8.33 27.16
N ARG A 370 -10.23 8.83 27.77
CA ARG A 370 -10.22 9.18 29.20
C ARG A 370 -10.60 8.06 30.17
N ARG A 371 -11.21 6.96 29.70
CA ARG A 371 -11.71 5.89 30.60
C ARG A 371 -10.79 4.66 30.69
N GLN A 372 -9.87 4.48 29.75
CA GLN A 372 -8.88 3.38 29.81
C GLN A 372 -7.58 3.75 30.56
N LEU A 373 -7.39 5.02 30.91
CA LEU A 373 -6.25 5.49 31.72
C LEU A 373 -6.28 5.06 33.21
N ASN A 374 -7.43 4.57 33.72
CA ASN A 374 -7.60 4.26 35.14
C ASN A 374 -7.52 2.76 35.51
N ALA A 375 -7.07 1.90 34.60
CA ALA A 375 -6.92 0.46 34.87
C ALA A 375 -5.50 -0.06 34.65
N MET A 376 -4.48 0.78 34.82
CA MET A 376 -3.10 0.35 35.06
C MET A 376 -2.81 0.43 36.56
N THR A 377 -3.26 -0.57 37.32
CA THR A 377 -2.76 -0.79 38.68
C THR A 377 -1.35 -1.37 38.58
N LEU A 378 -0.37 -0.53 38.89
CA LEU A 378 1.03 -0.90 39.15
C LEU A 378 1.10 -1.96 40.27
N PRO A 379 1.98 -2.98 40.17
CA PRO A 379 2.43 -3.69 41.36
C PRO A 379 3.52 -2.89 42.07
N ASP A 380 3.31 -2.68 43.36
CA ASP A 380 4.24 -2.14 44.34
C ASP A 380 5.57 -2.93 44.39
N PHE A 381 6.65 -2.20 44.63
CA PHE A 381 7.98 -2.73 44.93
C PHE A 381 8.13 -3.01 46.43
N SER A 382 8.44 -4.25 46.80
CA SER A 382 9.19 -4.59 48.02
C SER A 382 9.77 -6.01 47.91
N ASP A 383 11.04 -6.15 47.53
CA ASP A 383 12.13 -6.49 48.45
C ASP A 383 13.45 -6.79 47.71
N PRO A 384 14.62 -6.51 48.33
CA PRO A 384 15.94 -6.73 47.75
C PRO A 384 16.48 -8.15 48.05
N GLU A 385 17.50 -8.53 47.28
CA GLU A 385 18.35 -9.71 47.40
C GLU A 385 17.90 -11.00 46.69
N THR A 386 18.58 -11.28 45.57
CA THR A 386 19.48 -12.44 45.46
C THR A 386 20.30 -12.27 44.18
N GLY A 387 21.62 -12.24 44.33
CA GLY A 387 22.56 -11.94 43.26
C GLY A 387 22.76 -13.10 42.27
N SER A 388 23.20 -12.75 41.06
CA SER A 388 24.38 -13.33 40.40
C SER A 388 24.34 -13.12 38.88
N VAL A 389 25.17 -12.17 38.42
CA VAL A 389 25.97 -12.23 37.18
C VAL A 389 25.25 -12.40 35.83
N HIS A 390 24.76 -11.28 35.28
CA HIS A 390 25.19 -10.82 33.94
C HIS A 390 24.88 -9.32 33.81
N ALA A 391 25.90 -8.52 33.52
CA ALA A 391 25.73 -7.10 33.20
C ALA A 391 25.17 -6.96 31.78
N THR A 392 23.91 -7.32 31.58
CA THR A 392 23.11 -6.79 30.47
C THR A 392 22.48 -5.49 30.95
N SER A 393 22.65 -4.41 30.17
CA SER A 393 22.03 -3.11 30.40
C SER A 393 20.58 -3.28 30.87
N ILE A 394 20.22 -2.64 31.98
CA ILE A 394 18.86 -2.62 32.53
C ILE A 394 17.84 -2.18 31.46
N ALA A 395 18.27 -1.40 30.46
CA ALA A 395 17.46 -1.00 29.32
C ALA A 395 17.12 -2.18 28.38
N ALA A 396 18.08 -3.05 28.04
CA ALA A 396 17.83 -4.24 27.22
C ALA A 396 16.79 -5.18 27.84
N SER A 397 16.89 -5.44 29.15
CA SER A 397 15.91 -6.25 29.88
C SER A 397 14.50 -5.63 29.89
N ARG A 398 14.39 -4.30 29.99
CA ARG A 398 13.11 -3.58 29.91
C ARG A 398 12.48 -3.63 28.52
N VAL A 399 13.29 -3.57 27.46
CA VAL A 399 12.81 -3.70 26.08
C VAL A 399 12.34 -5.13 25.82
N GLU A 400 13.06 -6.14 26.31
CA GLU A 400 12.69 -7.56 26.23
C GLU A 400 11.34 -7.86 26.89
N GLN A 401 11.15 -7.38 28.13
CA GLN A 401 9.89 -7.57 28.84
C GLN A 401 8.74 -6.90 28.08
N ALA A 402 8.95 -5.67 27.59
CA ALA A 402 7.90 -4.96 26.89
C ALA A 402 7.57 -5.53 25.50
N LEU A 403 8.55 -6.08 24.77
CA LEU A 403 8.29 -6.80 23.52
C LEU A 403 7.53 -8.10 23.79
N SER A 404 7.83 -8.80 24.88
CA SER A 404 7.12 -10.02 25.30
C SER A 404 5.67 -9.74 25.72
N GLU A 405 5.42 -8.62 26.42
CA GLU A 405 4.07 -8.15 26.75
C GLU A 405 3.25 -7.79 25.50
N VAL A 406 3.88 -7.12 24.53
CA VAL A 406 3.23 -6.81 23.25
C VAL A 406 2.96 -8.09 22.47
N ALA A 407 3.91 -9.02 22.40
CA ALA A 407 3.77 -10.32 21.74
C ALA A 407 2.62 -11.16 22.33
N SER A 408 2.56 -11.28 23.66
CA SER A 408 1.50 -12.04 24.33
C SER A 408 0.11 -11.43 24.08
N SER A 409 0.01 -10.10 23.93
CA SER A 409 -1.23 -9.44 23.53
C SER A 409 -1.64 -9.73 22.07
N LEU A 410 -0.71 -10.15 21.21
CA LEU A 410 -0.91 -10.46 19.79
C LEU A 410 -1.10 -11.95 19.50
N GLN A 411 -0.77 -12.86 20.44
CA GLN A 411 -0.84 -14.32 20.26
C GLN A 411 -2.24 -14.88 19.92
N SER A 412 -3.32 -14.09 20.05
CA SER A 412 -4.67 -14.49 19.60
C SER A 412 -4.97 -14.19 18.12
N SER A 413 -4.03 -13.56 17.39
CA SER A 413 -4.23 -13.02 16.05
C SER A 413 -3.58 -13.88 14.96
N ALA A 414 -4.07 -15.13 14.80
CA ALA A 414 -3.87 -15.81 13.51
C ALA A 414 -4.49 -14.95 12.39
N PRO A 415 -3.95 -14.97 11.14
CA PRO A 415 -4.52 -14.20 10.04
C PRO A 415 -5.98 -14.59 9.82
N LYS A 416 -6.91 -13.79 10.33
CA LYS A 416 -8.34 -13.89 10.04
C LYS A 416 -8.63 -13.04 8.81
N HIS A 417 -9.69 -13.39 8.06
CA HIS A 417 -10.12 -12.72 6.83
C HIS A 417 -9.92 -11.20 6.90
N GLY A 418 -9.00 -10.68 6.09
CA GLY A 418 -8.57 -9.29 6.08
C GLY A 418 -7.48 -9.05 5.03
N PRO A 419 -7.09 -7.79 4.78
CA PRO A 419 -6.03 -7.47 3.83
C PRO A 419 -4.71 -8.16 4.22
N LEU A 420 -3.98 -8.69 3.22
CA LEU A 420 -2.72 -9.42 3.45
C LEU A 420 -1.59 -8.50 3.92
N HIS A 421 -1.57 -7.25 3.44
CA HIS A 421 -0.48 -6.30 3.66
C HIS A 421 -0.20 -6.01 5.15
N PRO A 422 -1.19 -5.74 6.02
CA PRO A 422 -0.96 -5.56 7.45
C PRO A 422 -0.25 -6.73 8.13
N TRP A 423 -0.63 -7.97 7.79
CA TRP A 423 0.02 -9.15 8.34
C TRP A 423 1.46 -9.27 7.85
N MET A 424 1.71 -8.96 6.57
CA MET A 424 3.07 -8.90 6.02
C MET A 424 3.91 -7.85 6.74
N THR A 425 3.37 -6.66 7.01
CA THR A 425 4.03 -5.61 7.80
C THR A 425 4.39 -6.11 9.19
N LEU A 426 3.46 -6.78 9.89
CA LEU A 426 3.71 -7.35 11.22
C LEU A 426 4.84 -8.39 11.21
N ALA A 427 4.81 -9.31 10.24
CA ALA A 427 5.88 -10.29 10.08
C ALA A 427 7.23 -9.62 9.81
N GLN A 428 7.27 -8.56 9.00
CA GLN A 428 8.50 -7.80 8.75
C GLN A 428 9.03 -7.08 10.00
N ILE A 429 8.15 -6.53 10.86
CA ILE A 429 8.56 -5.93 12.14
C ILE A 429 9.26 -6.98 13.02
N TRP A 430 8.65 -8.16 13.16
CA TRP A 430 9.24 -9.26 13.93
C TRP A 430 10.58 -9.74 13.36
N LEU A 431 10.70 -9.81 12.03
CA LEU A 431 11.95 -10.19 11.36
C LEU A 431 13.06 -9.14 11.57
N HIS A 432 12.73 -7.85 11.53
CA HIS A 432 13.70 -6.80 11.84
C HIS A 432 14.17 -6.86 13.29
N ALA A 433 13.27 -7.10 14.26
CA ALA A 433 13.65 -7.31 15.65
C ALA A 433 14.56 -8.55 15.81
N ALA A 434 14.22 -9.67 15.13
CA ALA A 434 15.04 -10.87 15.13
C ALA A 434 16.44 -10.64 14.55
N GLU A 435 16.55 -9.82 13.50
CA GLU A 435 17.84 -9.45 12.89
C GLU A 435 18.70 -8.62 13.85
N VAL A 436 18.10 -7.69 14.61
CA VAL A 436 18.81 -6.94 15.65
C VAL A 436 19.29 -7.87 16.77
N TYR A 437 18.45 -8.78 17.27
CA TYR A 437 18.85 -9.77 18.29
C TYR A 437 19.95 -10.73 17.80
N THR A 438 19.91 -11.10 16.51
CA THR A 438 20.96 -11.90 15.88
C THR A 438 22.29 -11.13 15.87
N GLY A 439 22.26 -9.83 15.57
CA GLY A 439 23.43 -8.94 15.68
C GLY A 439 23.96 -8.79 17.11
N MET A 440 23.08 -8.86 18.12
CA MET A 440 23.46 -8.89 19.55
C MET A 440 23.99 -10.24 20.05
N SER A 441 24.08 -11.26 19.18
CA SER A 441 24.43 -12.64 19.55
C SER A 441 23.49 -13.26 20.60
N LYS A 442 22.20 -12.90 20.55
CA LYS A 442 21.13 -13.39 21.44
C LYS A 442 20.17 -14.34 20.70
N PRO A 443 20.51 -15.64 20.55
CA PRO A 443 19.76 -16.55 19.70
C PRO A 443 18.38 -16.94 20.26
N ALA A 444 18.14 -16.86 21.58
CA ALA A 444 16.86 -17.26 22.17
C ALA A 444 15.75 -16.26 21.82
N GLU A 445 16.04 -14.98 21.99
CA GLU A 445 15.16 -13.85 21.70
C GLU A 445 14.92 -13.70 20.20
N ALA A 446 15.96 -13.89 19.38
CA ALA A 446 15.82 -13.96 17.92
C ALA A 446 14.89 -15.12 17.49
N THR A 447 14.95 -16.25 18.19
CA THR A 447 14.05 -17.40 17.93
C THR A 447 12.61 -17.06 18.28
N ALA A 448 12.37 -16.40 19.41
CA ALA A 448 11.02 -15.97 19.80
C ALA A 448 10.42 -15.01 18.76
N CYS A 449 11.17 -13.98 18.35
CA CYS A 449 10.71 -13.03 17.33
C CYS A 449 10.44 -13.72 15.97
N THR A 450 11.35 -14.61 15.55
CA THR A 450 11.18 -15.38 14.30
C THR A 450 10.01 -16.35 14.39
N GLN A 451 9.72 -16.90 15.57
CA GLN A 451 8.57 -17.77 15.80
C GLN A 451 7.26 -17.00 15.66
N GLU A 452 7.18 -15.77 16.17
CA GLU A 452 6.00 -14.91 15.97
C GLU A 452 5.80 -14.57 14.49
N ALA A 453 6.87 -14.27 13.74
CA ALA A 453 6.77 -14.11 12.29
C ALA A 453 6.34 -15.41 11.58
N SER A 454 6.81 -16.57 12.05
CA SER A 454 6.42 -17.89 11.54
C SER A 454 4.97 -18.24 11.83
N ASN A 455 4.38 -17.75 12.93
CA ASN A 455 2.97 -17.97 13.25
C ASN A 455 2.06 -17.30 12.20
N LEU A 456 2.52 -16.19 11.60
CA LEU A 456 1.82 -15.47 10.55
C LEU A 456 2.05 -16.09 9.17
N PHE A 457 3.32 -16.32 8.80
CA PHE A 457 3.70 -16.89 7.51
C PHE A 457 4.77 -18.00 7.67
N PRO A 458 4.35 -19.24 7.95
CA PRO A 458 5.27 -20.36 8.20
C PRO A 458 6.20 -20.65 7.02
N THR A 459 5.74 -20.43 5.79
CA THR A 459 6.45 -20.74 4.54
C THR A 459 7.16 -19.53 3.93
N SER A 460 7.25 -18.40 4.65
CA SER A 460 7.93 -17.21 4.14
C SER A 460 9.44 -17.44 4.02
N HIS A 461 10.02 -17.16 2.84
CA HIS A 461 11.47 -17.28 2.62
C HIS A 461 12.30 -16.42 3.59
N ASN A 462 11.77 -15.27 4.02
CA ASN A 462 12.45 -14.42 5.01
C ASN A 462 12.48 -15.06 6.41
N VAL A 463 11.41 -15.75 6.81
CA VAL A 463 11.35 -16.48 8.08
C VAL A 463 12.33 -17.66 8.07
N LEU A 464 12.34 -18.43 6.97
CA LEU A 464 13.27 -19.55 6.79
C LEU A 464 14.73 -19.08 6.77
N TYR A 465 15.01 -17.95 6.10
CA TYR A 465 16.32 -17.31 6.13
C TYR A 465 16.75 -16.93 7.55
N MET A 466 15.86 -16.29 8.33
CA MET A 466 16.18 -15.93 9.72
C MET A 466 16.42 -17.17 10.61
N ARG A 467 15.67 -18.26 10.40
CA ARG A 467 15.96 -19.55 11.07
C ARG A 467 17.35 -20.09 10.73
N GLY A 468 17.75 -19.99 9.47
CA GLY A 468 19.11 -20.32 9.03
C GLY A 468 20.17 -19.50 9.75
N GLN A 469 19.98 -18.18 9.85
CA GLN A 469 20.92 -17.31 10.57
C GLN A 469 21.02 -17.66 12.06
N ILE A 470 19.89 -17.94 12.72
CA ILE A 470 19.86 -18.34 14.13
C ILE A 470 20.55 -19.69 14.33
N ALA A 471 20.38 -20.64 13.39
CA ALA A 471 21.07 -21.93 13.44
C ALA A 471 22.59 -21.78 13.26
N GLU A 472 23.05 -20.88 12.38
CA GLU A 472 24.47 -20.53 12.28
C GLU A 472 25.00 -19.93 13.59
N LEU A 473 24.26 -19.01 14.21
CA LEU A 473 24.63 -18.38 15.47
C LEU A 473 24.75 -19.41 16.62
N ARG A 474 23.97 -20.50 16.57
CA ARG A 474 24.06 -21.64 17.50
C ARG A 474 25.19 -22.62 17.16
N GLY A 475 25.87 -22.47 16.03
CA GLY A 475 26.90 -23.38 15.54
C GLY A 475 26.39 -24.60 14.78
N ASN A 476 25.08 -24.70 14.52
CA ASN A 476 24.47 -25.84 13.82
C ASN A 476 24.47 -25.62 12.29
N ILE A 477 25.62 -25.83 11.65
CA ILE A 477 25.81 -25.58 10.21
C ILE A 477 24.91 -26.45 9.32
N ASP A 478 24.71 -27.73 9.67
CA ASP A 478 23.84 -28.65 8.89
C ASP A 478 22.36 -28.27 8.94
N GLU A 479 21.92 -27.69 10.06
CA GLU A 479 20.57 -27.18 10.21
C GLU A 479 20.40 -25.87 9.43
N ALA A 480 21.37 -24.95 9.53
CA ALA A 480 21.38 -23.70 8.77
C ALA A 480 21.30 -23.96 7.26
N LYS A 481 22.10 -24.92 6.77
CA LYS A 481 22.09 -25.33 5.37
C LYS A 481 20.70 -25.77 4.90
N ARG A 482 20.02 -26.62 5.67
CA ARG A 482 18.66 -27.10 5.34
C ARG A 482 17.66 -25.94 5.26
N TRP A 483 17.70 -25.03 6.24
CA TRP A 483 16.82 -23.86 6.23
C TRP A 483 17.07 -22.95 5.03
N TYR A 484 18.32 -22.78 4.60
CA TYR A 484 18.63 -22.01 3.40
C TYR A 484 18.21 -22.71 2.10
N GLU A 485 18.37 -24.02 2.00
CA GLU A 485 17.86 -24.81 0.87
C GLU A 485 16.32 -24.70 0.78
N GLU A 486 15.62 -24.79 1.92
CA GLU A 486 14.17 -24.56 1.98
C GLU A 486 13.79 -23.12 1.58
N ALA A 487 14.50 -22.12 2.09
CA ALA A 487 14.25 -20.71 1.72
C ALA A 487 14.43 -20.47 0.21
N LEU A 488 15.44 -21.08 -0.43
CA LEU A 488 15.64 -21.00 -1.88
C LEU A 488 14.62 -21.81 -2.68
N SER A 489 14.06 -22.88 -2.11
CA SER A 489 12.95 -23.61 -2.73
C SER A 489 11.69 -22.75 -2.84
N ILE A 490 11.48 -21.82 -1.90
CA ILE A 490 10.37 -20.85 -1.91
C ILE A 490 10.70 -19.64 -2.78
N ASN A 491 11.89 -19.05 -2.62
CA ASN A 491 12.35 -17.93 -3.44
C ASN A 491 13.76 -18.20 -3.99
N PRO A 492 13.87 -18.72 -5.23
CA PRO A 492 15.15 -19.03 -5.87
C PRO A 492 16.05 -17.81 -6.11
N THR A 493 15.50 -16.60 -6.02
CA THR A 493 16.20 -15.33 -6.29
C THR A 493 16.60 -14.58 -5.02
N HIS A 494 16.49 -15.19 -3.84
CA HIS A 494 16.83 -14.52 -2.59
C HIS A 494 18.36 -14.48 -2.36
N VAL A 495 18.98 -13.38 -2.81
CA VAL A 495 20.43 -13.17 -2.82
C VAL A 495 21.10 -13.40 -1.46
N LYS A 496 20.51 -12.91 -0.35
CA LYS A 496 21.07 -13.10 0.99
C LYS A 496 21.16 -14.59 1.37
N THR A 497 20.14 -15.38 1.04
CA THR A 497 20.18 -16.84 1.28
C THR A 497 21.24 -17.51 0.42
N MET A 498 21.35 -17.14 -0.87
CA MET A 498 22.36 -17.69 -1.78
C MET A 498 23.78 -17.41 -1.26
N GLN A 499 24.03 -16.20 -0.76
CA GLN A 499 25.29 -15.83 -0.14
C GLN A 499 25.61 -16.71 1.08
N ARG A 500 24.69 -16.82 2.05
CA ARG A 500 24.92 -17.63 3.27
C ARG A 500 25.10 -19.12 2.94
N LEU A 501 24.33 -19.65 1.99
CA LEU A 501 24.52 -21.02 1.50
C LEU A 501 25.88 -21.19 0.84
N GLY A 502 26.32 -20.22 0.03
CA GLY A 502 27.65 -20.18 -0.58
C GLY A 502 28.77 -20.23 0.46
N LEU A 503 28.66 -19.43 1.53
CA LEU A 503 29.61 -19.43 2.65
C LEU A 503 29.65 -20.76 3.40
N ILE A 504 28.49 -21.39 3.65
CA ILE A 504 28.44 -22.73 4.26
C ILE A 504 29.09 -23.77 3.35
N LEU A 505 28.83 -23.73 2.04
CA LEU A 505 29.46 -24.64 1.09
C LEU A 505 30.98 -24.44 1.00
N HIS A 506 31.45 -23.20 1.14
CA HIS A 506 32.86 -22.86 1.26
C HIS A 506 33.50 -23.48 2.51
N GLN A 507 32.85 -23.36 3.68
CA GLN A 507 33.30 -23.99 4.92
C GLN A 507 33.34 -25.52 4.82
N LEU A 508 32.41 -26.12 4.08
CA LEU A 508 32.37 -27.57 3.79
C LEU A 508 33.36 -28.00 2.67
N GLN A 509 34.24 -27.10 2.21
CA GLN A 509 35.22 -27.34 1.14
C GLN A 509 34.60 -27.75 -0.21
N ARG A 510 33.32 -27.45 -0.43
CA ARG A 510 32.61 -27.70 -1.70
C ARG A 510 32.72 -26.48 -2.61
N TYR A 511 33.94 -26.12 -2.97
CA TYR A 511 34.25 -24.85 -3.66
C TYR A 511 33.53 -24.67 -5.00
N SER A 512 33.38 -25.74 -5.79
CA SER A 512 32.72 -25.67 -7.10
C SER A 512 31.21 -25.37 -7.00
N LEU A 513 30.53 -25.97 -6.01
CA LEU A 513 29.12 -25.68 -5.75
C LEU A 513 28.93 -24.29 -5.16
N SER A 514 29.83 -23.88 -4.24
CA SER A 514 29.83 -22.54 -3.67
C SER A 514 29.96 -21.46 -4.75
N GLU A 515 30.96 -21.60 -5.64
CA GLU A 515 31.17 -20.67 -6.75
C GLU A 515 29.93 -20.58 -7.65
N LYS A 516 29.31 -21.72 -7.99
CA LYS A 516 28.10 -21.73 -8.81
C LYS A 516 26.97 -20.93 -8.16
N VAL A 517 26.68 -21.19 -6.89
CA VAL A 517 25.62 -20.49 -6.15
C VAL A 517 25.90 -18.99 -6.06
N LEU A 518 27.17 -18.60 -5.83
CA LEU A 518 27.56 -17.20 -5.74
C LEU A 518 27.52 -16.50 -7.11
N ARG A 519 27.91 -17.17 -8.20
CA ARG A 519 27.73 -16.64 -9.56
C ARG A 519 26.26 -16.46 -9.91
N ASP A 520 25.41 -17.42 -9.55
CA ASP A 520 23.95 -17.29 -9.72
C ASP A 520 23.43 -16.08 -8.91
N ALA A 521 23.95 -15.84 -7.70
CA ALA A 521 23.58 -14.69 -6.89
C ALA A 521 24.03 -13.35 -7.52
N VAL A 522 25.20 -13.31 -8.17
CA VAL A 522 25.67 -12.14 -8.94
C VAL A 522 24.77 -11.86 -10.15
N GLN A 523 24.26 -12.90 -10.81
CA GLN A 523 23.31 -12.71 -11.92
C GLN A 523 21.99 -12.09 -11.46
N VAL A 524 21.53 -12.44 -10.25
CA VAL A 524 20.32 -11.85 -9.68
C VAL A 524 20.55 -10.41 -9.21
N ASN A 525 21.67 -10.14 -8.53
CA ASN A 525 22.03 -8.79 -8.09
C ASN A 525 23.54 -8.57 -8.16
N SER A 526 23.98 -7.93 -9.24
CA SER A 526 25.38 -7.60 -9.47
C SER A 526 25.92 -6.50 -8.53
N THR A 527 25.05 -5.81 -7.79
CA THR A 527 25.44 -4.72 -6.88
C THR A 527 25.64 -5.17 -5.43
N ALA A 528 25.48 -6.47 -5.14
CA ALA A 528 25.66 -7.03 -3.80
C ALA A 528 27.15 -7.28 -3.51
N HIS A 529 27.82 -6.30 -2.88
CA HIS A 529 29.24 -6.39 -2.50
C HIS A 529 29.57 -7.62 -1.65
N ASP A 530 28.68 -8.00 -0.73
CA ASP A 530 28.82 -9.18 0.12
C ASP A 530 28.99 -10.49 -0.67
N VAL A 531 28.31 -10.60 -1.82
CA VAL A 531 28.38 -11.77 -2.70
C VAL A 531 29.72 -11.79 -3.45
N TRP A 532 30.18 -10.63 -3.94
CA TRP A 532 31.48 -10.49 -4.58
C TRP A 532 32.63 -10.81 -3.62
N ASN A 533 32.53 -10.38 -2.36
CA ASN A 533 33.52 -10.73 -1.34
C ASN A 533 33.54 -12.24 -1.09
N SER A 534 32.36 -12.85 -0.89
CA SER A 534 32.24 -14.30 -0.69
C SER A 534 32.76 -15.10 -1.89
N LEU A 535 32.55 -14.59 -3.12
CA LEU A 535 33.07 -15.20 -4.36
C LEU A 535 34.60 -15.08 -4.43
N GLY A 536 35.16 -13.94 -4.03
CA GLY A 536 36.60 -13.74 -3.93
C GLY A 536 37.26 -14.73 -2.96
N GLU A 537 36.67 -14.95 -1.78
CA GLU A 537 37.15 -15.94 -0.80
C GLU A 537 37.17 -17.36 -1.38
N VAL A 538 36.11 -17.75 -2.08
CA VAL A 538 36.01 -19.08 -2.72
C VAL A 538 37.04 -19.24 -3.84
N LEU A 539 37.22 -18.22 -4.68
CA LEU A 539 38.20 -18.24 -5.77
C LEU A 539 39.64 -18.27 -5.25
N GLN A 540 39.90 -17.57 -4.13
CA GLN A 540 41.18 -17.61 -3.45
C GLN A 540 41.46 -19.00 -2.89
N ALA A 541 40.47 -19.65 -2.27
CA ALA A 541 40.59 -21.03 -1.78
C ALA A 541 40.81 -22.06 -2.89
N GLN A 542 40.29 -21.80 -4.11
CA GLN A 542 40.55 -22.60 -5.30
C GLN A 542 41.94 -22.34 -5.94
N GLY A 543 42.68 -21.33 -5.48
CA GLY A 543 43.99 -20.94 -6.02
C GLY A 543 43.96 -19.96 -7.19
N ASN A 544 42.78 -19.43 -7.55
CA ASN A 544 42.64 -18.42 -8.59
C ASN A 544 42.77 -16.99 -8.00
N ALA A 545 43.99 -16.63 -7.63
CA ALA A 545 44.27 -15.36 -6.95
C ALA A 545 43.91 -14.12 -7.80
N ALA A 546 44.10 -14.16 -9.12
CA ALA A 546 43.82 -13.03 -9.99
C ALA A 546 42.31 -12.69 -10.03
N ALA A 547 41.46 -13.70 -10.28
CA ALA A 547 40.02 -13.51 -10.26
C ALA A 547 39.49 -13.13 -8.87
N ALA A 548 40.11 -13.66 -7.81
CA ALA A 548 39.78 -13.25 -6.44
C ALA A 548 40.07 -11.76 -6.19
N THR A 549 41.23 -11.26 -6.64
CA THR A 549 41.56 -9.82 -6.51
C THR A 549 40.59 -8.92 -7.26
N GLU A 550 40.15 -9.31 -8.46
CA GLU A 550 39.11 -8.59 -9.20
C GLU A 550 37.79 -8.57 -8.41
N CYS A 551 37.37 -9.71 -7.86
CA CYS A 551 36.17 -9.80 -7.04
C CYS A 551 36.25 -8.90 -5.80
N PHE A 552 37.37 -8.89 -5.08
CA PHE A 552 37.55 -8.02 -3.92
C PHE A 552 37.55 -6.53 -4.28
N LEU A 553 38.17 -6.15 -5.40
CA LEU A 553 38.13 -4.76 -5.88
C LEU A 553 36.70 -4.33 -6.20
N THR A 554 35.94 -5.17 -6.93
CA THR A 554 34.53 -4.87 -7.21
C THR A 554 33.68 -4.81 -5.94
N ALA A 555 33.94 -5.66 -4.95
CA ALA A 555 33.25 -5.62 -3.66
C ALA A 555 33.50 -4.28 -2.94
N LEU A 556 34.75 -3.81 -2.89
CA LEU A 556 35.10 -2.54 -2.25
C LEU A 556 34.46 -1.33 -2.96
N GLU A 557 34.47 -1.30 -4.29
CA GLU A 557 33.81 -0.24 -5.07
C GLU A 557 32.29 -0.19 -4.81
N LEU A 558 31.65 -1.36 -4.73
CA LEU A 558 30.22 -1.48 -4.45
C LEU A 558 29.87 -1.17 -2.99
N GLU A 559 30.72 -1.56 -2.03
CA GLU A 559 30.54 -1.25 -0.61
C GLU A 559 30.57 0.26 -0.35
N ALA A 560 31.52 0.95 -1.00
CA ALA A 560 31.68 2.40 -0.90
C ALA A 560 30.42 3.17 -1.35
N SER A 561 29.59 2.59 -2.21
CA SER A 561 28.33 3.17 -2.69
C SER A 561 27.09 2.41 -2.21
N SER A 562 27.23 1.48 -1.26
CA SER A 562 26.12 0.66 -0.74
C SER A 562 25.27 1.43 0.27
N PRO A 563 23.94 1.52 0.09
CA PRO A 563 23.06 2.19 1.03
C PRO A 563 22.73 1.23 2.19
N ILE A 564 22.13 1.75 3.25
CA ILE A 564 21.72 0.91 4.38
C ILE A 564 20.61 -0.08 4.02
N LEU A 565 19.71 0.33 3.13
CA LEU A 565 18.66 -0.49 2.54
C LEU A 565 18.66 -0.28 1.02
N PRO A 566 18.26 -1.28 0.21
CA PRO A 566 18.21 -1.12 -1.24
C PRO A 566 17.34 0.07 -1.66
N PHE A 567 17.79 0.87 -2.62
CA PHE A 567 17.00 1.98 -3.18
C PHE A 567 15.64 1.54 -3.73
N THR A 568 15.55 0.27 -4.16
CA THR A 568 14.33 -0.36 -4.66
C THR A 568 13.24 -0.58 -3.59
N ILE A 569 13.50 -0.26 -2.32
CA ILE A 569 12.49 -0.25 -1.26
C ILE A 569 11.40 0.81 -1.54
N ILE A 570 11.77 1.88 -2.25
CA ILE A 570 10.83 2.92 -2.65
C ILE A 570 10.04 2.41 -3.87
N PRO A 571 8.70 2.36 -3.80
CA PRO A 571 7.89 1.81 -4.87
C PRO A 571 8.01 2.64 -6.16
N ARG A 572 8.13 1.95 -7.29
CA ARG A 572 8.12 2.53 -8.64
C ARG A 572 6.69 2.51 -9.18
N ALA A 573 5.92 3.55 -8.90
CA ALA A 573 4.49 3.64 -9.23
C ALA A 573 4.09 5.00 -9.84
N LEU A 574 3.05 5.00 -10.68
CA LEU A 574 2.46 6.21 -11.27
C LEU A 574 1.32 6.80 -10.44
#